data_AF-A0AAW0BPJ4-F1
#
_entry.id   AF-A0AAW0BPJ4-F1
#
_cell.length_a   1.000
_cell.length_b   1.000
_cell.length_c   1.000
_cell.angle_alpha   90.00
_cell.angle_beta   90.00
_cell.angle_gamma   90.00
#
_symmetry.space_group_name_H-M   'P 1'
#
loop_
_entity.id
_entity.type
_entity.pdbx_description
1 polymer ?
#
loop_
_entity_poly.entity_id
_entity_poly.type
_entity_poly.pdbx_seq_one_letter_code
_entity_poly.pdbx_strand_id
1 'polypeptide(L)'
;MMVNKIVDFLSAVLSIPLSAVDIAALAKVIMTTFTDLKTAKDNGWADYSSLAPTMNRSSWQYRVQFAFPNPDLPECFYSLVTTIMLEADIEGEFSWWGLTGSTRRNFSAEIDVMQLIVMEGFRDPHKGTGSA
;
A
#
# COMPACT_ATOMS: atom_id res chain seq x y z
N MET A 1 -5.35 1.61 -15.51
CA MET A 1 -4.88 0.36 -14.87
C MET A 1 -5.17 0.42 -13.37
N MET A 2 -5.26 -0.71 -12.67
CA MET A 2 -5.62 -0.74 -11.24
C MET A 2 -4.71 0.15 -10.38
N VAL A 3 -3.39 0.06 -10.59
CA VAL A 3 -2.39 0.88 -9.88
C VAL A 3 -2.69 2.38 -9.98
N ASN A 4 -3.00 2.89 -11.18
CA ASN A 4 -3.31 4.32 -11.34
C ASN A 4 -4.54 4.73 -10.52
N LYS A 5 -5.60 3.88 -10.49
CA LYS A 5 -6.80 4.18 -9.69
C LYS A 5 -6.49 4.22 -8.18
N ILE A 6 -5.62 3.34 -7.71
CA ILE A 6 -5.14 3.35 -6.32
C ILE A 6 -4.37 4.65 -6.05
N VAL A 7 -3.46 5.04 -6.94
CA VAL A 7 -2.66 6.28 -6.79
C VAL A 7 -3.56 7.51 -6.82
N ASP A 8 -4.54 7.56 -7.71
CA ASP A 8 -5.51 8.66 -7.79
C ASP A 8 -6.29 8.78 -6.48
N PHE A 9 -6.71 7.66 -5.89
CA PHE A 9 -7.37 7.64 -4.59
C PHE A 9 -6.47 8.13 -3.45
N LEU A 10 -5.24 7.61 -3.35
CA LEU A 10 -4.28 8.04 -2.30
C LEU A 10 -3.93 9.53 -2.43
N SER A 11 -3.79 10.03 -3.66
CA SER A 11 -3.52 11.43 -3.94
C SER A 11 -4.70 12.32 -3.53
N ALA A 12 -5.94 11.86 -3.68
CA ALA A 12 -7.13 12.59 -3.28
C ALA A 12 -7.35 12.60 -1.75
N VAL A 13 -6.89 11.57 -1.04
CA VAL A 13 -6.92 11.54 0.43
C VAL A 13 -5.91 12.51 1.03
N LEU A 14 -4.75 12.68 0.38
CA LEU A 14 -3.73 13.61 0.82
C LEU A 14 -4.24 15.05 0.76
N SER A 15 -4.10 15.76 1.87
CA SER A 15 -4.45 17.18 1.97
C SER A 15 -3.42 18.12 1.31
N ILE A 16 -2.51 17.59 0.49
CA ILE A 16 -1.45 18.34 -0.19
C ILE A 16 -1.40 18.00 -1.68
N PRO A 17 -1.04 18.97 -2.55
CA PRO A 17 -0.77 18.67 -3.94
C PRO A 17 0.52 17.86 -4.07
N LEU A 18 0.43 16.70 -4.72
CA LEU A 18 1.60 15.90 -5.07
C LEU A 18 2.21 16.37 -6.40
N SER A 19 3.54 16.37 -6.49
CA SER A 19 4.22 16.63 -7.76
C SER A 19 4.07 15.42 -8.69
N ALA A 20 4.32 15.63 -9.99
CA ALA A 20 4.35 14.53 -10.96
C ALA A 20 5.39 13.46 -10.60
N VAL A 21 6.49 13.85 -9.94
CA VAL A 21 7.54 12.94 -9.47
C VAL A 21 7.02 12.08 -8.33
N ASP A 22 6.29 12.67 -7.37
CA ASP A 22 5.71 11.94 -6.25
C ASP A 22 4.67 10.92 -6.74
N ILE A 23 3.76 11.34 -7.62
CA ILE A 23 2.74 10.47 -8.22
C ILE A 23 3.39 9.29 -8.95
N ALA A 24 4.45 9.53 -9.72
CA ALA A 24 5.19 8.48 -10.41
C ALA A 24 5.88 7.52 -9.42
N ALA A 25 6.43 8.04 -8.32
CA ALA A 25 7.06 7.23 -7.28
C ALA A 25 6.03 6.34 -6.55
N LEU A 26 4.88 6.88 -6.16
CA LEU A 26 3.76 6.13 -5.58
C LEU A 26 3.33 4.99 -6.50
N ALA A 27 3.08 5.30 -7.78
CA ALA A 27 2.70 4.30 -8.78
C ALA A 27 3.75 3.21 -8.93
N LYS A 28 5.04 3.59 -8.95
CA LYS A 28 6.15 2.64 -9.07
C LYS A 28 6.25 1.72 -7.86
N VAL A 29 6.10 2.23 -6.64
CA VAL A 29 6.14 1.41 -5.42
C VAL A 29 5.00 0.40 -5.42
N ILE A 30 3.77 0.85 -5.63
CA ILE A 30 2.58 -0.01 -5.65
C ILE A 30 2.69 -1.06 -6.77
N MET A 31 3.11 -0.65 -7.97
CA MET A 31 3.32 -1.57 -9.09
C MET A 31 4.38 -2.63 -8.74
N THR A 32 5.55 -2.19 -8.28
CA THR A 32 6.67 -3.09 -7.95
C THR A 32 6.23 -4.15 -6.95
N THR A 33 5.53 -3.75 -5.88
CA THR A 33 5.02 -4.69 -4.87
C THR A 33 4.07 -5.71 -5.47
N PHE A 34 3.07 -5.30 -6.26
CA PHE A 34 2.12 -6.25 -6.85
C PHE A 34 2.71 -7.13 -7.95
N THR A 35 3.83 -6.73 -8.55
CA THR A 35 4.60 -7.58 -9.49
C THR A 35 5.63 -8.47 -8.81
N ASP A 36 5.97 -8.20 -7.55
CA ASP A 36 6.94 -8.96 -6.74
C ASP A 36 6.36 -9.36 -5.37
N LEU A 37 5.22 -10.05 -5.41
CA LEU A 37 4.50 -10.49 -4.21
C LEU A 37 5.29 -11.50 -3.37
N LYS A 38 6.34 -12.14 -3.93
CA LYS A 38 7.30 -12.96 -3.16
C LYS A 38 7.92 -12.16 -2.06
N THR A 39 8.64 -11.13 -2.52
CA THR A 39 9.49 -10.29 -1.72
C THR A 39 8.58 -9.46 -0.84
N ALA A 40 7.37 -9.16 -1.35
CA ALA A 40 6.29 -8.64 -0.56
C ALA A 40 6.07 -9.48 0.72
N LYS A 41 5.69 -10.74 0.54
CA LYS A 41 5.42 -11.66 1.63
C LYS A 41 6.62 -11.91 2.54
N ASP A 42 7.79 -12.17 1.95
CA ASP A 42 9.02 -12.52 2.67
C ASP A 42 9.48 -11.37 3.61
N ASN A 43 9.19 -10.11 3.26
CA ASN A 43 9.47 -8.94 4.11
C ASN A 43 8.37 -8.63 5.14
N GLY A 44 7.25 -9.36 5.14
CA GLY A 44 6.16 -9.22 6.11
C GLY A 44 5.19 -8.05 5.88
N TRP A 45 5.32 -7.31 4.79
CA TRP A 45 4.39 -6.21 4.45
C TRP A 45 3.22 -6.66 3.55
N ALA A 46 3.13 -7.92 3.13
CA ALA A 46 1.97 -8.42 2.37
C ALA A 46 1.57 -9.85 2.76
N ASP A 47 0.27 -10.12 2.84
CA ASP A 47 -0.27 -11.45 3.12
C ASP A 47 -1.23 -11.93 2.04
N TYR A 48 -1.13 -13.21 1.71
CA TYR A 48 -2.05 -13.90 0.82
C TYR A 48 -3.27 -14.42 1.59
N SER A 49 -4.45 -14.33 0.98
CA SER A 49 -5.66 -14.98 1.44
C SER A 49 -6.38 -15.67 0.28
N SER A 50 -6.82 -16.91 0.49
CA SER A 50 -7.73 -17.58 -0.44
C SER A 50 -9.16 -17.28 -0.03
N LEU A 51 -10.00 -16.87 -0.98
CA LEU A 51 -11.44 -16.95 -0.78
C LEU A 51 -11.87 -18.43 -0.85
N ALA A 52 -13.09 -18.73 -0.42
CA ALA A 52 -13.59 -20.11 -0.40
C ALA A 52 -13.35 -20.82 -1.76
N PRO A 53 -13.04 -22.13 -1.78
CA PRO A 53 -12.66 -22.87 -2.99
C PRO A 53 -13.66 -22.76 -4.16
N THR A 54 -14.91 -22.40 -3.88
CA THR A 54 -15.99 -22.26 -4.85
C THR A 54 -15.95 -20.95 -5.64
N MET A 55 -15.09 -19.99 -5.28
CA MET A 55 -15.09 -18.64 -5.86
C MET A 55 -13.99 -18.42 -6.91
N ASN A 56 -13.02 -19.32 -7.08
CA ASN A 56 -11.87 -19.18 -8.00
C ASN A 56 -11.19 -17.80 -7.92
N ARG A 57 -11.15 -17.22 -6.72
CA ARG A 57 -10.64 -15.88 -6.44
C ARG A 57 -9.79 -15.93 -5.18
N SER A 58 -8.80 -15.05 -5.14
CA SER A 58 -7.94 -14.88 -3.98
C SER A 58 -7.54 -13.41 -3.88
N SER A 59 -6.94 -13.04 -2.75
CA SER A 59 -6.54 -11.67 -2.49
C SER A 59 -5.17 -11.59 -1.82
N TRP A 60 -4.59 -10.40 -1.92
CA TRP A 60 -3.39 -10.00 -1.21
C TRP A 60 -3.67 -8.71 -0.45
N GLN A 61 -3.38 -8.70 0.85
CA GLN A 61 -3.39 -7.49 1.65
C GLN A 61 -1.97 -6.95 1.74
N TYR A 62 -1.71 -5.82 1.08
CA TYR A 62 -0.47 -5.07 1.17
C TYR A 62 -0.59 -3.96 2.22
N ARG A 63 0.38 -3.87 3.13
CA ARG A 63 0.52 -2.82 4.15
C ARG A 63 1.66 -1.89 3.77
N VAL A 64 1.38 -0.60 3.68
CA VAL A 64 2.39 0.40 3.30
C VAL A 64 2.18 1.70 4.05
N GLN A 65 3.29 2.36 4.37
CA GLN A 65 3.30 3.70 4.93
C GLN A 65 4.02 4.63 3.95
N PHE A 66 3.37 5.74 3.58
CA PHE A 66 4.00 6.81 2.82
C PHE A 66 4.19 8.03 3.70
N ALA A 67 5.30 8.74 3.52
CA ALA A 67 5.60 9.97 4.24
C ALA A 67 5.90 11.10 3.25
N PHE A 68 5.28 12.26 3.45
CA PHE A 68 5.45 13.45 2.62
C PHE A 68 5.76 14.67 3.50
N PRO A 69 6.72 15.54 3.13
CA PRO A 69 6.96 16.78 3.85
C PRO A 69 5.69 17.61 3.98
N ASN A 70 5.46 18.23 5.13
CA ASN A 70 4.39 19.20 5.28
C ASN A 70 4.90 20.59 4.78
N PRO A 71 4.29 21.17 3.72
CA PRO A 71 4.78 22.43 3.16
C PRO A 71 4.52 23.63 4.08
N ASP A 72 3.54 23.54 4.98
CA ASP A 72 3.12 24.62 5.86
C ASP A 72 3.77 24.54 7.25
N LEU A 73 4.13 23.33 7.69
CA LEU A 73 4.73 23.05 9.00
C LEU A 73 6.03 22.26 8.84
N PRO A 74 7.21 22.91 8.79
CA PRO A 74 8.47 22.25 8.46
C PRO A 74 8.94 21.22 9.50
N GLU A 75 8.48 21.32 10.74
CA GLU A 75 8.72 20.32 11.79
C GLU A 75 7.72 19.15 11.74
N CYS A 76 6.88 19.08 10.72
CA CYS A 76 5.87 18.04 10.54
C CYS A 76 5.98 17.36 9.17
N PHE A 77 5.48 16.13 9.10
CA PHE A 77 5.25 15.43 7.85
C PHE A 77 3.88 14.75 7.85
N TYR A 78 3.29 14.60 6.67
CA TYR A 78 2.11 13.77 6.48
C TYR A 78 2.52 12.30 6.39
N SER A 79 1.84 11.44 7.14
CA SER A 79 2.01 9.99 7.07
C SER A 79 0.70 9.34 6.65
N LEU A 80 0.70 8.63 5.51
CA LEU A 80 -0.43 7.78 5.10
C LEU A 80 -0.17 6.34 5.53
N VAL A 81 -0.85 5.89 6.57
CA VAL A 81 -0.89 4.47 6.94
C VAL A 81 -1.96 3.79 6.10
N THR A 82 -1.57 2.86 5.23
CA THR A 82 -2.43 2.34 4.16
C THR A 82 -2.45 0.82 4.15
N THR A 83 -3.64 0.24 3.97
CA THR A 83 -3.83 -1.15 3.56
C THR A 83 -4.52 -1.21 2.21
N ILE A 84 -3.98 -2.03 1.31
CA ILE A 84 -4.53 -2.27 -0.03
C ILE A 84 -4.80 -3.76 -0.13
N MET A 85 -6.07 -4.16 -0.13
CA MET A 85 -6.47 -5.52 -0.46
C MET A 85 -6.75 -5.61 -1.96
N LEU A 86 -5.84 -6.26 -2.70
CA LEU A 86 -6.00 -6.53 -4.12
C LEU A 86 -6.57 -7.93 -4.31
N GLU A 87 -7.74 -8.02 -4.94
CA GLU A 87 -8.40 -9.29 -5.26
C GLU A 87 -8.46 -9.49 -6.77
N ALA A 88 -8.35 -10.74 -7.22
CA ALA A 88 -8.45 -11.11 -8.63
C ALA A 88 -9.08 -12.49 -8.83
N ASP A 89 -9.50 -12.78 -10.06
CA ASP A 89 -9.84 -14.11 -10.56
C ASP A 89 -8.58 -14.98 -10.77
N ILE A 90 -7.84 -15.17 -9.68
CA ILE A 90 -6.64 -15.98 -9.56
C ILE A 90 -6.88 -16.93 -8.38
N GLU A 91 -6.75 -18.24 -8.57
CA GLU A 91 -7.19 -19.22 -7.57
C GLU A 91 -6.11 -19.52 -6.51
N GLY A 92 -4.87 -19.73 -6.94
CA GLY A 92 -3.78 -20.11 -6.05
C GLY A 92 -2.75 -19.00 -5.87
N GLU A 93 -2.13 -18.94 -4.69
CA GLU A 93 -1.01 -18.05 -4.39
C GLU A 93 0.05 -18.11 -5.50
N PHE A 94 0.34 -19.33 -5.99
CA PHE A 94 1.33 -19.50 -7.03
C PHE A 94 1.01 -18.88 -8.40
N SER A 95 -0.24 -18.55 -8.63
CA SER A 95 -0.67 -17.94 -9.89
C SER A 95 -0.53 -16.41 -9.89
N TRP A 96 -0.14 -15.81 -8.76
CA TRP A 96 0.20 -14.39 -8.64
C TRP A 96 1.65 -14.08 -9.02
N TRP A 97 2.50 -15.10 -9.11
CA TRP A 97 3.89 -14.93 -9.49
C TRP A 97 4.02 -14.54 -10.95
N GLY A 98 4.84 -13.52 -11.23
CA GLY A 98 5.05 -13.05 -12.60
C GLY A 98 3.93 -12.15 -13.14
N LEU A 99 3.09 -11.58 -12.27
CA LEU A 99 2.27 -10.44 -12.66
C LEU A 99 3.16 -9.33 -13.22
N THR A 100 2.65 -8.66 -14.25
CA THR A 100 3.29 -7.52 -14.90
C THR A 100 2.29 -6.38 -15.00
N GLY A 101 2.75 -5.16 -15.28
CA GLY A 101 1.84 -4.04 -15.55
C GLY A 101 0.89 -4.29 -16.73
N SER A 102 1.22 -5.20 -17.65
CA SER A 102 0.36 -5.58 -18.77
C SER A 102 -0.64 -6.70 -18.45
N THR A 103 -0.53 -7.36 -17.29
CA THR A 103 -1.39 -8.49 -16.96
C THR A 103 -2.85 -8.04 -16.84
N ARG A 104 -3.75 -8.74 -17.55
CA ARG A 104 -5.19 -8.46 -17.56
C ARG A 104 -5.94 -9.55 -16.80
N ARG A 105 -6.56 -9.16 -15.70
CA ARG A 105 -7.43 -9.98 -14.84
C ARG A 105 -8.57 -9.11 -14.32
N ASN A 106 -9.58 -9.73 -13.74
CA ASN A 106 -10.69 -9.04 -13.11
C ASN A 106 -10.28 -8.58 -11.70
N PHE A 107 -9.49 -7.51 -11.65
CA PHE A 107 -8.99 -6.94 -10.41
C PHE A 107 -10.06 -6.08 -9.71
N SER A 108 -10.16 -6.23 -8.39
CA SER A 108 -10.81 -5.29 -7.46
C SER A 108 -9.83 -4.91 -6.36
N ALA A 109 -9.99 -3.71 -5.80
CA ALA A 109 -9.17 -3.24 -4.70
C ALA A 109 -10.04 -2.60 -3.62
N GLU A 110 -9.82 -3.00 -2.38
CA GLU A 110 -10.30 -2.31 -1.18
C GLU A 110 -9.10 -1.59 -0.56
N ILE A 111 -9.29 -0.32 -0.19
CA ILE A 111 -8.20 0.55 0.26
C ILE A 111 -8.66 1.26 1.53
N ASP A 112 -7.96 1.01 2.63
CA ASP A 112 -8.10 1.76 3.86
C ASP A 112 -6.89 2.66 4.05
N VAL A 113 -7.13 3.92 4.40
CA VAL A 113 -6.09 4.92 4.59
C VAL A 113 -6.38 5.74 5.83
N MET A 114 -5.35 5.95 6.63
CA MET A 114 -5.34 6.91 7.72
C MET A 114 -4.24 7.94 7.47
N GLN A 115 -4.63 9.21 7.32
CA GLN A 115 -3.68 10.32 7.26
C GLN A 115 -3.38 10.81 8.67
N LEU A 116 -2.09 10.90 8.99
CA LEU A 116 -1.57 11.47 10.23
C LEU A 116 -0.69 12.67 9.91
N ILE A 117 -0.65 13.65 10.82
CA ILE A 117 0.39 14.68 10.85
C ILE A 117 1.33 14.30 11.99
N VAL A 118 2.58 14.02 11.64
CA VAL A 118 3.59 13.56 12.59
C VAL A 118 4.60 14.68 12.79
N MET A 119 4.77 15.07 14.04
CA MET A 119 5.74 16.09 14.46
C MET A 119 7.11 15.45 14.67
N GLU A 120 8.17 16.21 14.39
CA GLU A 120 9.54 15.84 14.72
C GLU A 120 9.67 15.41 16.18
N GLY A 121 10.44 14.36 16.42
CA GLY A 121 10.62 13.82 17.77
C GLY A 121 9.50 12.89 18.24
N PHE A 122 8.48 12.59 17.42
CA PHE A 122 7.48 11.54 17.72
C PHE A 122 8.16 10.22 18.12
N ARG A 123 7.69 9.61 19.20
CA ARG A 123 8.15 8.31 19.70
C ARG A 123 6.98 7.37 19.88
N ASP A 124 7.26 6.09 19.69
CA ASP A 124 6.32 5.02 20.01
C ASP A 124 5.83 5.15 21.47
N PRO A 125 4.52 5.34 21.70
CA PRO A 125 3.97 5.56 23.04
C PRO A 125 4.19 4.35 23.97
N HIS A 126 4.49 3.17 23.44
CA HIS A 126 4.69 1.94 24.21
C HIS A 126 6.15 1.61 24.50
N LYS A 127 7.12 2.35 23.93
CA LYS A 127 8.55 2.15 24.23
C LYS A 127 9.03 2.83 25.52
N GLY A 128 8.17 3.56 26.23
CA GLY A 128 8.50 4.29 27.45
C GLY A 128 8.38 3.50 28.77
N THR A 129 7.84 2.28 28.77
CA THR A 129 7.62 1.47 29.99
C THR A 129 8.56 0.26 30.12
N GLY A 130 9.59 0.16 29.28
CA GLY A 130 10.67 -0.81 29.47
C GLY A 130 11.54 -0.39 30.64
N SER A 131 11.31 -1.01 31.81
CA SER A 131 12.16 -0.89 33.00
C SER A 131 13.64 -1.11 32.66
N ALA A 132 14.48 -0.25 33.23
CA ALA A 132 15.89 -0.53 33.47
C ALA A 132 16.06 -1.73 34.42
#